data_AF-A0A6L2PF79-F1
#
_entry.id   AF-A0A6L2PF79-F1
#
_cell.length_a   1.000
_cell.length_b   1.000
_cell.length_c   1.000
_cell.angle_alpha   90.00
_cell.angle_beta   90.00
_cell.angle_gamma   90.00
#
_symmetry.space_group_name_H-M   'P 1'
#
loop_
_entity.id
_entity.type
_entity.pdbx_description
1 polymer ?
#
loop_
_entity_poly.entity_id
_entity_poly.type
_entity_poly.pdbx_seq_one_letter_code
_entity_poly.pdbx_strand_id
1 'polypeptide(L)'
;MLQSEEENQTRTSSANCGGDIGDLALHLLHLDHHPGQQEQVTSGLGICVNTSIRFFFVTEKVTRQPTCNSEKCIASAFSLLESMDRNADPCEDFYQFACGKWGQAHPVKDTDSYNNWFSERTQYLLRQLKDLLTENSTNSEPRAVQQAKSLFTACQDVGALEELGLKPVMQILENVSLPKQIPNSKTAYGWNIAKTLARIQRIMSQDLLVQLGPDLETTNDGKIVLNLSPPNELPVLIRGLVTEPDNLPKVRRLNSRQIINARMAYMIGVMEEMDAWQNAADDEIRLNKSSIASAAIKILLFEAEVNQGIASNKKNSTSSSTMRITIQELQRLMGLSSQGAKNGHKIDWMQYFTVLMDGMHVQKPFNITTETVSVTDLGYFLNLASVLANARLETIQRYVWWQVVDVLAPHTNRVMRDLQSHLQEKILGTFQTTSRSTLCLRRVKKLLPIAVSYTMAVQDDVSYTVFKVSEMLNDIKNSFNSLVHDGDWIDPETKKAAQEKAESITNFIGYQEWLLKPGQLDEYYSSDQIQGSSGFPAASLRSAWAPEK
;
A
#
# COMPACT_ATOMS: atom_id res chain seq x y z
N MET A 1 8.45 -40.20 20.33
CA MET A 1 8.42 -41.62 19.92
C MET A 1 7.94 -41.62 18.47
N LEU A 2 8.87 -41.61 17.49
CA LEU A 2 9.44 -42.79 16.80
C LEU A 2 8.29 -43.59 16.15
N GLN A 3 8.14 -43.70 14.83
CA GLN A 3 9.02 -44.22 13.76
C GLN A 3 8.52 -43.68 12.39
N SER A 4 9.33 -43.10 11.51
CA SER A 4 10.29 -43.70 10.54
C SER A 4 9.63 -44.49 9.40
N GLU A 5 9.61 -43.90 8.20
CA GLU A 5 9.83 -44.62 6.94
C GLU A 5 10.78 -43.77 6.09
N GLU A 6 12.00 -44.30 5.94
CA GLU A 6 13.05 -43.83 5.04
C GLU A 6 12.74 -44.30 3.62
N GLU A 7 12.74 -43.38 2.65
CA GLU A 7 13.11 -43.74 1.28
C GLU A 7 14.35 -42.94 0.87
N ASN A 8 15.36 -43.74 0.54
CA ASN A 8 16.75 -43.39 0.40
C ASN A 8 17.02 -43.02 -1.07
N GLN A 9 17.22 -41.74 -1.37
CA GLN A 9 17.89 -41.31 -2.60
C GLN A 9 19.11 -40.46 -2.26
N THR A 10 20.23 -41.15 -2.15
CA THR A 10 21.59 -40.61 -2.27
C THR A 10 21.73 -39.85 -3.60
N ARG A 11 21.68 -38.51 -3.53
CA ARG A 11 22.43 -37.63 -4.43
C ARG A 11 23.35 -36.77 -3.59
N THR A 12 24.63 -37.14 -3.63
CA THR A 12 25.74 -36.29 -3.25
C THR A 12 25.71 -35.00 -4.06
N SER A 13 25.27 -33.89 -3.45
CA SER A 13 25.67 -32.56 -3.89
C SER A 13 26.56 -31.96 -2.80
N SER A 14 27.86 -32.19 -2.94
CA SER A 14 28.87 -31.31 -2.37
C SER A 14 28.61 -29.90 -2.91
N ALA A 15 28.01 -29.04 -2.09
CA ALA A 15 28.02 -27.61 -2.35
C ALA A 15 29.46 -27.12 -2.15
N ASN A 16 30.25 -27.22 -3.23
CA ASN A 16 31.46 -26.43 -3.38
C ASN A 16 31.02 -24.96 -3.28
N CYS A 17 31.29 -24.30 -2.17
CA CYS A 17 31.37 -22.85 -2.14
C CYS A 17 32.50 -22.45 -3.10
N GLY A 18 32.11 -22.14 -4.34
CA GLY A 18 32.98 -21.53 -5.32
C GLY A 18 33.61 -20.28 -4.73
N GLY A 19 34.91 -20.16 -4.94
CA GLY A 19 35.77 -19.13 -4.41
C GLY A 19 35.37 -17.70 -4.77
N ASP A 20 36.10 -16.78 -4.14
CA ASP A 20 36.13 -15.32 -4.30
C ASP A 20 35.15 -14.46 -3.49
N ILE A 21 34.15 -15.01 -2.79
CA ILE A 21 33.34 -14.22 -1.83
C ILE A 21 33.48 -14.70 -0.38
N GLY A 22 33.72 -16.00 -0.16
CA GLY A 22 33.96 -16.57 1.18
C GLY A 22 35.29 -16.15 1.81
N ASP A 23 36.32 -15.92 0.98
CA ASP A 23 37.66 -15.53 1.48
C ASP A 23 37.74 -14.07 1.93
N LEU A 24 36.83 -13.20 1.47
CA LEU A 24 36.77 -11.81 1.96
C LEU A 24 36.18 -11.72 3.38
N ALA A 25 35.28 -12.65 3.74
CA ALA A 25 34.65 -12.68 5.06
C ALA A 25 35.55 -13.32 6.13
N LEU A 26 36.34 -14.34 5.76
CA LEU A 26 37.23 -15.03 6.72
C LEU A 26 38.44 -14.18 7.13
N HIS A 27 38.89 -13.24 6.31
CA HIS A 27 40.02 -12.35 6.64
C HIS A 27 39.69 -11.24 7.66
N LEU A 28 38.41 -11.05 8.02
CA LEU A 28 37.98 -10.10 9.05
C LEU A 28 37.87 -10.73 10.46
N LEU A 29 38.13 -12.03 10.61
CA LEU A 29 37.73 -12.77 11.80
C LEU A 29 38.83 -13.07 12.84
N HIS A 30 40.09 -12.68 12.65
CA HIS A 30 41.13 -12.91 13.66
C HIS A 30 42.11 -11.74 13.78
N LEU A 31 41.71 -10.59 14.34
CA LEU A 31 42.65 -9.55 14.77
C LEU A 31 42.09 -8.73 15.95
N ASP A 32 42.26 -9.22 17.17
CA ASP A 32 42.92 -8.38 18.17
C ASP A 32 44.38 -8.44 17.77
N HIS A 33 45.02 -7.37 17.26
CA HIS A 33 46.47 -7.17 17.29
C HIS A 33 46.90 -5.79 16.73
N HIS A 34 47.90 -5.22 17.39
CA HIS A 34 48.49 -3.90 17.18
C HIS A 34 49.02 -3.66 15.75
N PRO A 35 49.03 -2.40 15.25
CA PRO A 35 49.51 -2.09 13.92
C PRO A 35 51.04 -2.16 13.84
N GLY A 36 51.59 -3.04 13.01
CA GLY A 36 53.03 -3.02 12.71
C GLY A 36 53.71 -4.27 12.12
N GLN A 37 53.05 -5.42 11.95
CA GLN A 37 53.73 -6.62 11.44
C GLN A 37 53.23 -7.08 10.06
N GLN A 38 54.18 -7.24 9.13
CA GLN A 38 54.03 -7.95 7.87
C GLN A 38 54.04 -9.45 8.15
N GLU A 39 53.00 -10.17 7.75
CA GLU A 39 53.00 -11.63 7.76
C GLU A 39 53.44 -12.15 6.39
N GLN A 40 54.46 -13.02 6.40
CA GLN A 40 54.90 -13.77 5.23
C GLN A 40 54.29 -15.17 5.28
N VAL A 41 53.43 -15.51 4.33
CA VAL A 41 52.98 -16.88 4.13
C VAL A 41 53.93 -17.54 3.13
N THR A 42 54.74 -18.49 3.60
CA THR A 42 55.63 -19.30 2.73
C THR A 42 54.99 -20.65 2.46
N SER A 43 54.59 -20.92 1.23
CA SER A 43 54.29 -22.27 0.75
C SER A 43 55.51 -22.81 -0.02
N GLY A 44 55.99 -23.99 0.37
CA GLY A 44 57.16 -24.63 -0.22
C GLY A 44 56.77 -25.90 -0.98
N LEU A 45 57.07 -25.97 -2.28
CA LEU A 45 56.97 -27.21 -3.06
C LEU A 45 58.39 -27.81 -3.20
N GLY A 46 58.63 -28.96 -2.57
CA GLY A 46 59.89 -29.68 -2.69
C GLY A 46 59.86 -30.64 -3.87
N ILE A 47 60.70 -30.41 -4.89
CA ILE A 47 60.89 -31.36 -6.00
C ILE A 47 62.25 -32.03 -5.82
N CYS A 48 62.26 -33.35 -5.64
CA CYS A 48 63.48 -34.15 -5.55
C CYS A 48 64.02 -34.47 -6.95
N VAL A 49 65.18 -33.92 -7.31
CA VAL A 49 65.94 -34.35 -8.48
C VAL A 49 67.37 -34.67 -8.02
N ASN A 50 67.77 -35.93 -8.15
CA ASN A 50 69.11 -36.49 -7.91
C ASN A 50 69.90 -35.87 -6.74
N THR A 51 69.71 -36.46 -5.55
CA THR A 51 70.57 -36.30 -4.35
C THR A 51 70.77 -34.89 -3.78
N SER A 52 69.97 -33.89 -4.17
CA SER A 52 69.90 -32.60 -3.48
C SER A 52 68.49 -32.01 -3.54
N ILE A 53 67.91 -31.69 -2.37
CA ILE A 53 66.62 -30.99 -2.26
C ILE A 53 66.88 -29.50 -2.50
N ARG A 54 66.28 -28.93 -3.56
CA ARG A 54 66.22 -27.47 -3.74
C ARG A 54 64.82 -26.98 -3.35
N PHE A 55 64.76 -26.12 -2.34
CA PHE A 55 63.52 -25.43 -1.97
C PHE A 55 63.34 -24.21 -2.87
N PHE A 56 62.26 -24.19 -3.66
CA PHE A 56 61.77 -22.97 -4.30
C PHE A 56 60.72 -22.35 -3.37
N PHE A 57 61.04 -21.18 -2.83
CA PHE A 57 60.09 -20.37 -2.07
C PHE A 57 59.43 -19.40 -3.05
N VAL A 58 58.12 -19.57 -3.28
CA VAL A 58 57.31 -18.55 -3.93
C VAL A 58 56.82 -17.62 -2.82
N THR A 59 57.38 -16.43 -2.71
CA THR A 59 56.87 -15.40 -1.80
C THR A 59 55.77 -14.61 -2.52
N GLU A 60 54.52 -14.96 -2.26
CA GLU A 60 53.39 -14.15 -2.70
C GLU A 60 53.24 -12.97 -1.73
N LYS A 61 53.53 -11.75 -2.21
CA LYS A 61 53.30 -10.54 -1.41
C LYS A 61 51.80 -10.28 -1.36
N VAL A 62 51.14 -10.74 -0.31
CA VAL A 62 49.78 -10.28 0.01
C VAL A 62 49.88 -8.82 0.46
N THR A 63 49.73 -7.89 -0.48
CA THR A 63 49.54 -6.48 -0.14
C THR A 63 48.20 -6.32 0.57
N ARG A 64 48.22 -6.18 1.90
CA ARG A 64 47.03 -5.79 2.68
C ARG A 64 46.46 -4.51 2.06
N GLN A 65 45.22 -4.58 1.60
CA GLN A 65 44.54 -3.39 1.10
C GLN A 65 44.44 -2.34 2.23
N PRO A 66 44.60 -1.04 1.93
CA PRO A 66 44.50 0.00 2.95
C PRO A 66 43.08 0.03 3.54
N THR A 67 42.97 0.09 4.87
CA THR A 67 41.68 0.18 5.56
C THR A 67 41.06 1.57 5.35
N CYS A 68 39.75 1.62 5.07
CA CYS A 68 39.03 2.87 4.94
C CYS A 68 38.74 3.50 6.31
N ASN A 69 39.34 4.67 6.58
CA ASN A 69 39.18 5.39 7.85
C ASN A 69 38.28 6.64 7.71
N SER A 70 37.53 6.76 6.62
CA SER A 70 36.56 7.85 6.49
C SER A 70 35.44 7.69 7.52
N GLU A 71 34.87 8.81 7.96
CA GLU A 71 33.73 8.81 8.89
C GLU A 71 32.59 7.91 8.41
N LYS A 72 32.28 7.94 7.11
CA LYS A 72 31.24 7.10 6.49
C LYS A 72 31.59 5.60 6.57
N CYS A 73 32.84 5.23 6.34
CA CYS A 73 33.30 3.84 6.46
C CYS A 73 33.21 3.35 7.90
N ILE A 74 33.65 4.18 8.86
CA ILE A 74 33.60 3.84 10.29
C ILE A 74 32.15 3.68 10.76
N ALA A 75 31.26 4.61 10.40
CA ALA A 75 29.85 4.53 10.75
C ALA A 75 29.16 3.29 10.15
N SER A 76 29.46 2.97 8.88
CA SER A 76 28.91 1.78 8.21
C SER A 76 29.43 0.49 8.85
N ALA A 77 30.73 0.42 9.12
CA ALA A 77 31.34 -0.72 9.80
C ALA A 77 30.75 -0.92 11.20
N PHE A 78 30.59 0.15 11.98
CA PHE A 78 29.96 0.08 13.30
C PHE A 78 28.53 -0.46 13.21
N SER A 79 27.70 0.06 12.28
CA SER A 79 26.33 -0.41 12.08
C SER A 79 26.25 -1.90 11.72
N LEU A 80 27.18 -2.40 10.90
CA LEU A 80 27.27 -3.83 10.58
C LEU A 80 27.67 -4.64 11.83
N LEU A 81 28.70 -4.21 12.54
CA LEU A 81 29.21 -4.90 13.73
C LEU A 81 28.19 -4.99 14.87
N GLU A 82 27.39 -3.95 15.06
CA GLU A 82 26.30 -3.94 16.05
C GLU A 82 25.21 -4.97 15.72
N SER A 83 24.98 -5.23 14.42
CA SER A 83 23.93 -6.14 13.94
C SER A 83 24.36 -7.61 13.98
N MET A 84 25.64 -7.88 13.76
CA MET A 84 26.19 -9.22 13.53
C MET A 84 26.35 -10.05 14.82
N ASP A 85 25.96 -11.32 14.74
CA ASP A 85 26.29 -12.34 15.73
C ASP A 85 27.44 -13.23 15.25
N ARG A 86 28.67 -12.84 15.61
CA ARG A 86 29.89 -13.58 15.25
C ARG A 86 30.02 -14.98 15.87
N ASN A 87 29.11 -15.36 16.78
CA ASN A 87 29.08 -16.71 17.33
C ASN A 87 28.32 -17.70 16.44
N ALA A 88 27.49 -17.20 15.52
CA ALA A 88 26.79 -18.04 14.56
C ALA A 88 27.70 -18.33 13.36
N ASP A 89 27.64 -19.56 12.87
CA ASP A 89 28.36 -19.95 11.66
C ASP A 89 27.63 -19.37 10.42
N PRO A 90 28.28 -18.49 9.63
CA PRO A 90 27.66 -17.92 8.43
C PRO A 90 27.31 -18.96 7.36
N CYS A 91 27.96 -20.14 7.37
CA CYS A 91 27.67 -21.23 6.44
C CYS A 91 26.44 -22.04 6.84
N GLU A 92 26.06 -22.02 8.12
CA GLU A 92 24.88 -22.72 8.65
C GLU A 92 23.66 -21.80 8.75
N ASP A 93 23.83 -20.59 9.29
CA ASP A 93 22.76 -19.59 9.42
C ASP A 93 23.30 -18.16 9.20
N PHE A 94 23.35 -17.76 7.93
CA PHE A 94 23.79 -16.42 7.54
C PHE A 94 22.88 -15.30 8.09
N TYR A 95 21.60 -15.58 8.32
CA TYR A 95 20.69 -14.58 8.89
C TYR A 95 21.05 -14.31 10.35
N GLN A 96 21.23 -15.36 11.16
CA GLN A 96 21.67 -15.21 12.55
C GLN A 96 23.05 -14.53 12.61
N PHE A 97 24.00 -14.94 11.76
CA PHE A 97 25.31 -14.29 11.69
C PHE A 97 25.23 -12.79 11.37
N ALA A 98 24.42 -12.40 10.37
CA ALA A 98 24.35 -11.01 9.91
C ALA A 98 23.47 -10.12 10.80
N CYS A 99 22.38 -10.65 11.36
CA CYS A 99 21.31 -9.89 11.99
C CYS A 99 21.02 -10.27 13.45
N GLY A 100 21.64 -11.33 13.98
CA GLY A 100 21.26 -11.95 15.25
C GLY A 100 21.32 -11.04 16.48
N LYS A 101 22.07 -9.94 16.42
CA LYS A 101 22.13 -8.92 17.49
C LYS A 101 21.33 -7.65 17.19
N TRP A 102 20.87 -7.45 15.94
CA TRP A 102 20.22 -6.21 15.52
C TRP A 102 19.03 -5.82 16.43
N GLY A 103 18.18 -6.79 16.78
CA GLY A 103 17.00 -6.57 17.62
C GLY A 103 17.31 -6.14 19.06
N GLN A 104 18.54 -6.30 19.54
CA GLN A 104 18.95 -5.85 20.88
C GLN A 104 19.13 -4.32 20.91
N ALA A 105 19.73 -3.75 19.87
CA ALA A 105 19.89 -2.30 19.71
C ALA A 105 18.62 -1.63 19.13
N HIS A 106 17.79 -2.40 18.41
CA HIS A 106 16.59 -1.91 17.72
C HIS A 106 15.32 -2.68 18.16
N PRO A 107 14.95 -2.60 19.46
CA PRO A 107 13.82 -3.35 19.98
C PRO A 107 12.51 -2.94 19.30
N VAL A 108 11.56 -3.87 19.25
CA VAL A 108 10.18 -3.55 18.86
C VAL A 108 9.57 -2.66 19.93
N LYS A 109 9.13 -1.47 19.55
CA LYS A 109 8.47 -0.53 20.46
C LYS A 109 7.14 -1.13 20.93
N ASP A 110 6.69 -0.76 22.12
CA ASP A 110 5.38 -1.18 22.66
C ASP A 110 4.20 -0.82 21.74
N THR A 111 4.40 0.10 20.79
CA THR A 111 3.42 0.61 19.83
C THR A 111 3.39 -0.15 18.50
N ASP A 112 4.41 -0.97 18.23
CA ASP A 112 4.64 -1.58 16.92
C ASP A 112 4.57 -3.11 17.05
N SER A 113 4.13 -3.82 16.01
CA SER A 113 4.09 -5.29 16.00
C SER A 113 5.41 -5.92 15.52
N TYR A 114 6.25 -5.13 14.84
CA TYR A 114 7.56 -5.53 14.36
C TYR A 114 8.45 -4.29 14.26
N ASN A 115 9.76 -4.51 14.20
CA ASN A 115 10.73 -3.50 13.82
C ASN A 115 11.77 -4.14 12.90
N ASN A 116 12.16 -3.41 11.85
CA ASN A 116 13.20 -3.79 10.92
C ASN A 116 13.87 -2.53 10.34
N TRP A 117 14.91 -2.72 9.54
CA TRP A 117 15.61 -1.60 8.91
C TRP A 117 14.70 -0.67 8.09
N PHE A 118 13.74 -1.24 7.35
CA PHE A 118 12.81 -0.45 6.53
C PHE A 118 11.86 0.39 7.37
N SER A 119 11.35 -0.14 8.50
CA SER A 119 10.50 0.63 9.41
C SER A 119 11.28 1.78 10.07
N GLU A 120 12.52 1.55 10.53
CA GLU A 120 13.38 2.61 11.09
C GLU A 120 13.64 3.73 10.07
N ARG A 121 14.04 3.37 8.84
CA ARG A 121 14.28 4.36 7.77
C ARG A 121 13.00 5.08 7.35
N THR A 122 11.88 4.37 7.29
CA THR A 122 10.58 5.00 7.04
C THR A 122 10.21 5.98 8.15
N GLN A 123 10.37 5.62 9.42
CA GLN A 123 10.09 6.50 10.55
C GLN A 123 11.00 7.74 10.54
N TYR A 124 12.28 7.59 10.21
CA TYR A 124 13.21 8.70 10.03
C TYR A 124 12.69 9.67 8.95
N LEU A 125 12.37 9.17 7.76
CA LEU A 125 11.84 10.00 6.65
C LEU A 125 10.50 10.66 7.00
N LEU A 126 9.62 9.95 7.71
CA LEU A 126 8.33 10.52 8.14
C LEU A 126 8.49 11.63 9.19
N ARG A 127 9.57 11.63 9.99
CA ARG A 127 9.87 12.76 10.91
C ARG A 127 10.31 13.98 10.10
N GLN A 128 11.29 13.81 9.22
CA GLN A 128 11.75 14.88 8.32
C GLN A 128 10.59 15.51 7.54
N LEU A 129 9.70 14.69 6.97
CA LEU A 129 8.52 15.16 6.27
C LEU A 129 7.54 15.96 7.14
N LYS A 130 7.37 15.59 8.42
CA LYS A 130 6.51 16.38 9.33
C LYS A 130 7.11 17.74 9.58
N ASP A 131 8.42 17.79 9.80
CA ASP A 131 9.13 19.04 10.07
C ASP A 131 8.96 19.98 8.87
N LEU A 132 9.23 19.48 7.65
CA LEU A 132 9.06 20.23 6.40
C LEU A 132 7.63 20.72 6.15
N LEU A 133 6.61 19.93 6.53
CA LEU A 133 5.21 20.34 6.38
C LEU A 133 4.72 21.29 7.48
N THR A 134 5.44 21.37 8.61
CA THR A 134 5.12 22.27 9.73
C THR A 134 5.69 23.67 9.50
N GLU A 135 6.76 23.78 8.73
CA GLU A 135 7.35 25.07 8.36
C GLU A 135 6.36 26.01 7.67
N ASN A 136 6.47 27.30 7.97
CA ASN A 136 5.66 28.32 7.32
C ASN A 136 5.86 28.30 5.81
N SER A 137 4.76 28.43 5.07
CA SER A 137 4.82 28.58 3.63
C SER A 137 5.53 29.87 3.24
N THR A 138 6.34 29.82 2.18
CA THR A 138 7.01 31.00 1.59
C THR A 138 6.43 31.31 0.22
N ASN A 139 6.50 32.58 -0.21
CA ASN A 139 6.00 33.00 -1.53
C ASN A 139 6.80 32.39 -2.70
N SER A 140 8.00 31.89 -2.44
CA SER A 140 8.84 31.18 -3.42
C SER A 140 8.43 29.73 -3.66
N GLU A 141 7.63 29.14 -2.77
CA GLU A 141 7.18 27.76 -2.93
C GLU A 141 6.05 27.66 -3.95
N PRO A 142 5.99 26.58 -4.74
CA PRO A 142 4.84 26.30 -5.61
C PRO A 142 3.53 26.26 -4.82
N ARG A 143 2.44 26.70 -5.44
CA ARG A 143 1.10 26.71 -4.83
C ARG A 143 0.69 25.33 -4.31
N ALA A 144 1.03 24.26 -5.01
CA ALA A 144 0.75 22.89 -4.58
C ALA A 144 1.43 22.52 -3.25
N VAL A 145 2.64 23.01 -3.00
CA VAL A 145 3.38 22.80 -1.74
C VAL A 145 2.70 23.58 -0.61
N GLN A 146 2.34 24.84 -0.88
CA GLN A 146 1.62 25.66 0.10
C GLN A 146 0.29 25.00 0.50
N GLN A 147 -0.42 24.38 -0.46
CA GLN A 147 -1.64 23.62 -0.21
C GLN A 147 -1.38 22.37 0.64
N ALA A 148 -0.30 21.64 0.41
CA ALA A 148 0.09 20.49 1.23
C ALA A 148 0.37 20.88 2.68
N LYS A 149 1.13 21.96 2.90
CA LYS A 149 1.38 22.56 4.22
C LYS A 149 0.08 23.01 4.90
N SER A 150 -0.77 23.73 4.17
CA SER A 150 -2.06 24.22 4.68
C SER A 150 -2.99 23.08 5.11
N LEU A 151 -3.06 22.02 4.30
CA LEU A 151 -3.83 20.82 4.61
C LEU A 151 -3.27 20.08 5.84
N PHE A 152 -1.95 20.01 5.98
CA PHE A 152 -1.30 19.43 7.14
C PHE A 152 -1.64 20.18 8.43
N THR A 153 -1.57 21.51 8.40
CA THR A 153 -1.92 22.39 9.52
C THR A 153 -3.40 22.27 9.87
N ALA A 154 -4.29 22.35 8.87
CA ALA A 154 -5.73 22.27 9.10
C ALA A 154 -6.16 20.90 9.68
N CYS A 155 -5.53 19.80 9.24
CA CYS A 155 -5.77 18.49 9.82
C CYS A 155 -5.33 18.42 11.30
N GLN A 156 -4.31 19.16 11.72
CA GLN A 156 -3.84 19.15 13.10
C GLN A 156 -4.69 19.99 14.05
N ASP A 157 -5.48 20.94 13.53
CA ASP A 157 -6.35 21.81 14.32
C ASP A 157 -7.59 21.06 14.83
N VAL A 158 -7.44 20.39 15.97
CA VAL A 158 -8.55 19.66 16.62
C VAL A 158 -9.63 20.63 17.11
N GLY A 159 -9.29 21.88 17.45
CA GLY A 159 -10.26 22.87 17.91
C GLY A 159 -11.30 23.17 16.83
N ALA A 160 -10.83 23.46 15.61
CA ALA A 160 -11.71 23.68 14.46
C ALA A 160 -12.59 22.45 14.15
N LEU A 161 -12.06 21.23 14.32
CA LEU A 161 -12.84 20.00 14.11
C LEU A 161 -13.97 19.83 15.12
N GLU A 162 -13.75 20.18 16.39
CA GLU A 162 -14.80 20.14 17.41
C GLU A 162 -15.90 21.16 17.12
N GLU A 163 -15.55 22.36 16.64
CA GLU A 163 -16.52 23.39 16.27
C GLU A 163 -17.38 22.99 15.05
N LEU A 164 -16.77 22.31 14.09
CA LEU A 164 -17.48 21.81 12.90
C LEU A 164 -18.36 20.59 13.20
N GLY A 165 -17.94 19.73 14.12
CA GLY A 165 -18.66 18.52 14.49
C GLY A 165 -18.95 17.62 13.28
N LEU A 166 -20.22 17.22 13.11
CA LEU A 166 -20.64 16.38 11.98
C LEU A 166 -21.13 17.16 10.75
N LYS A 167 -21.09 18.50 10.75
CA LYS A 167 -21.54 19.32 9.61
C LYS A 167 -20.89 18.89 8.27
N PRO A 168 -19.56 18.63 8.21
CA PRO A 168 -18.92 18.20 6.97
C PRO A 168 -19.42 16.84 6.47
N VAL A 169 -19.70 15.90 7.38
CA VAL A 169 -20.27 14.59 7.01
C VAL A 169 -21.63 14.77 6.36
N MET A 170 -22.48 15.61 6.95
CA MET A 170 -23.82 15.87 6.44
C MET A 170 -23.81 16.52 5.06
N GLN A 171 -22.87 17.43 4.81
CA GLN A 171 -22.68 18.04 3.49
C GLN A 171 -22.21 17.01 2.46
N ILE A 172 -21.24 16.15 2.82
CA ILE A 172 -20.75 15.11 1.90
C ILE A 172 -21.85 14.11 1.57
N LEU A 173 -22.63 13.66 2.55
CA LEU A 173 -23.78 12.76 2.34
C LEU A 173 -24.75 13.35 1.31
N GLU A 174 -25.12 14.63 1.43
CA GLU A 174 -25.99 15.29 0.44
C GLU A 174 -25.35 15.35 -0.95
N ASN A 175 -24.08 15.72 -1.05
CA ASN A 175 -23.36 15.86 -2.31
C ASN A 175 -23.31 14.53 -3.09
N VAL A 176 -23.19 13.39 -2.38
CA VAL A 176 -23.21 12.05 -2.97
C VAL A 176 -24.61 11.43 -3.07
N SER A 177 -25.67 12.21 -2.81
CA SER A 177 -27.08 11.77 -2.89
C SER A 177 -27.45 10.68 -1.88
N LEU A 178 -26.93 10.80 -0.66
CA LEU A 178 -27.30 10.00 0.50
C LEU A 178 -28.05 10.84 1.54
N PRO A 179 -28.95 10.24 2.34
CA PRO A 179 -29.63 10.96 3.40
C PRO A 179 -28.68 11.27 4.56
N LYS A 180 -28.94 12.38 5.28
CA LYS A 180 -28.21 12.75 6.51
C LYS A 180 -28.45 11.77 7.65
N GLN A 181 -29.70 11.33 7.81
CA GLN A 181 -30.10 10.32 8.78
C GLN A 181 -29.74 8.89 8.32
N ILE A 182 -29.77 7.94 9.26
CA ILE A 182 -29.60 6.52 8.95
C ILE A 182 -30.66 6.10 7.91
N PRO A 183 -30.26 5.55 6.75
CA PRO A 183 -31.19 5.25 5.67
C PRO A 183 -32.29 4.27 6.08
N ASN A 184 -33.50 4.42 5.53
CA ASN A 184 -34.66 3.55 5.76
C ASN A 184 -35.47 3.36 4.47
N SER A 185 -36.60 2.64 4.54
CA SER A 185 -37.45 2.40 3.39
C SER A 185 -37.92 3.66 2.66
N LYS A 186 -38.16 4.77 3.38
CA LYS A 186 -38.58 6.06 2.78
C LYS A 186 -37.42 6.72 2.05
N THR A 187 -36.23 6.79 2.65
CA THR A 187 -35.05 7.41 2.01
C THR A 187 -34.53 6.61 0.83
N ALA A 188 -34.80 5.30 0.82
CA ALA A 188 -34.39 4.41 -0.25
C ALA A 188 -35.31 4.51 -1.48
N TYR A 189 -36.55 4.98 -1.31
CA TYR A 189 -37.49 5.07 -2.41
C TYR A 189 -37.00 6.03 -3.50
N GLY A 190 -36.84 5.52 -4.73
CA GLY A 190 -36.31 6.30 -5.86
C GLY A 190 -34.81 6.58 -5.81
N TRP A 191 -34.08 6.06 -4.82
CA TRP A 191 -32.63 6.24 -4.73
C TRP A 191 -31.90 5.48 -5.84
N ASN A 192 -30.88 6.12 -6.40
CA ASN A 192 -30.16 5.60 -7.56
C ASN A 192 -28.74 5.15 -7.18
N ILE A 193 -28.53 3.82 -7.20
CA ILE A 193 -27.27 3.18 -6.80
C ILE A 193 -26.11 3.68 -7.68
N ALA A 194 -26.25 3.62 -9.01
CA ALA A 194 -25.19 3.96 -9.95
C ALA A 194 -24.72 5.42 -9.82
N LYS A 195 -25.67 6.36 -9.75
CA LYS A 195 -25.39 7.79 -9.57
C LYS A 195 -24.64 8.06 -8.27
N THR A 196 -25.06 7.45 -7.16
CA THR A 196 -24.38 7.62 -5.87
C THR A 196 -22.98 7.01 -5.89
N LEU A 197 -22.79 5.80 -6.39
CA LEU A 197 -21.45 5.19 -6.50
C LEU A 197 -20.50 6.02 -7.36
N ALA A 198 -20.97 6.54 -8.50
CA ALA A 198 -20.17 7.43 -9.35
C ALA A 198 -19.81 8.75 -8.66
N ARG A 199 -20.74 9.34 -7.89
CA ARG A 199 -20.48 10.54 -7.08
C ARG A 199 -19.51 10.29 -5.95
N ILE A 200 -19.61 9.16 -5.25
CA ILE A 200 -18.66 8.77 -4.21
C ILE A 200 -17.27 8.64 -4.82
N GLN A 201 -17.13 8.01 -6.00
CA GLN A 201 -15.84 7.92 -6.67
C GLN A 201 -15.30 9.30 -7.07
N ARG A 202 -16.12 10.14 -7.71
CA ARG A 202 -15.71 11.45 -8.20
C ARG A 202 -15.39 12.44 -7.08
N ILE A 203 -16.20 12.45 -6.03
CA ILE A 203 -16.08 13.42 -4.93
C ILE A 203 -15.12 12.88 -3.86
N MET A 204 -15.12 11.60 -3.52
CA MET A 204 -14.33 11.09 -2.40
C MET A 204 -13.09 10.30 -2.83
N SER A 205 -12.95 10.00 -4.14
CA SER A 205 -11.93 9.06 -4.64
C SER A 205 -11.94 7.74 -3.89
N GLN A 206 -13.15 7.26 -3.60
CA GLN A 206 -13.39 6.04 -2.83
C GLN A 206 -14.11 5.02 -3.71
N ASP A 207 -13.42 3.93 -3.97
CA ASP A 207 -13.99 2.76 -4.63
C ASP A 207 -14.94 2.03 -3.68
N LEU A 208 -16.17 1.81 -4.10
CA LEU A 208 -17.21 1.16 -3.30
C LEU A 208 -17.95 0.12 -4.13
N LEU A 209 -17.95 -1.13 -3.67
CA LEU A 209 -18.41 -2.33 -4.39
C LEU A 209 -17.61 -2.64 -5.67
N VAL A 210 -16.97 -1.66 -6.28
CA VAL A 210 -16.27 -1.79 -7.56
C VAL A 210 -15.07 -0.87 -7.49
N GLN A 211 -13.89 -1.40 -7.75
CA GLN A 211 -12.68 -0.62 -7.92
C GLN A 211 -12.50 -0.22 -9.38
N LEU A 212 -12.26 1.06 -9.60
CA LEU A 212 -11.94 1.61 -10.91
C LEU A 212 -10.48 2.07 -10.94
N GLY A 213 -9.72 1.53 -11.89
CA GLY A 213 -8.34 1.95 -12.13
C GLY A 213 -7.95 1.83 -13.59
N PRO A 214 -6.73 2.25 -13.96
CA PRO A 214 -6.19 1.96 -15.28
C PRO A 214 -5.91 0.46 -15.41
N ASP A 215 -6.24 -0.12 -16.56
CA ASP A 215 -5.68 -1.39 -17.01
C ASP A 215 -4.19 -1.18 -17.30
N LEU A 216 -3.34 -1.94 -16.64
CA LEU A 216 -1.88 -1.84 -16.79
C LEU A 216 -1.41 -2.52 -18.09
N GLU A 217 -2.24 -3.36 -18.70
CA GLU A 217 -1.99 -3.89 -20.04
C GLU A 217 -2.37 -2.83 -21.08
N THR A 218 -1.39 -2.05 -21.53
CA THR A 218 -1.59 -1.13 -22.66
C THR A 218 -2.01 -1.93 -23.89
N THR A 219 -3.02 -1.44 -24.61
CA THR A 219 -3.33 -1.96 -25.94
C THR A 219 -2.13 -1.75 -26.87
N ASN A 220 -2.07 -2.49 -27.98
CA ASN A 220 -0.97 -2.36 -28.97
C ASN A 220 -0.81 -0.94 -29.53
N ASP A 221 -1.84 -0.10 -29.42
CA ASP A 221 -1.85 1.32 -29.79
C ASP A 221 -1.63 2.28 -28.61
N GLY A 222 -1.18 1.78 -27.46
CA GLY A 222 -0.80 2.59 -26.28
C GLY A 222 -1.97 3.23 -25.53
N LYS A 223 -3.21 2.75 -25.75
CA LYS A 223 -4.38 3.28 -25.04
C LYS A 223 -4.49 2.65 -23.65
N ILE A 224 -4.77 3.51 -22.67
CA ILE A 224 -5.14 3.09 -21.32
C ILE A 224 -6.64 2.77 -21.33
N VAL A 225 -6.97 1.53 -20.95
CA VAL A 225 -8.36 1.07 -20.79
C VAL A 225 -8.75 1.17 -19.33
N LEU A 226 -10.02 1.46 -19.03
CA LEU A 226 -10.50 1.41 -17.65
C LEU A 226 -10.67 -0.04 -17.21
N ASN A 227 -10.14 -0.38 -16.04
CA ASN A 227 -10.29 -1.67 -15.39
C ASN A 227 -11.27 -1.58 -14.22
N LEU A 228 -12.28 -2.44 -14.24
CA LEU A 228 -13.21 -2.70 -13.16
C LEU A 228 -12.77 -3.97 -12.44
N SER A 229 -12.53 -3.88 -11.14
CA SER A 229 -12.08 -5.01 -10.33
C SER A 229 -12.83 -5.08 -9.01
N PRO A 230 -12.83 -6.24 -8.32
CA PRO A 230 -13.29 -6.30 -6.94
C PRO A 230 -12.47 -5.31 -6.09
N PRO A 231 -13.07 -4.65 -5.10
CA PRO A 231 -12.35 -3.72 -4.25
C PRO A 231 -11.19 -4.44 -3.53
N ASN A 232 -9.96 -3.95 -3.72
CA ASN A 232 -8.76 -4.50 -3.09
C ASN A 232 -8.67 -4.21 -1.58
N GLU A 233 -9.46 -3.28 -1.06
CA GLU A 233 -9.41 -2.81 0.32
C GLU A 233 -10.60 -3.32 1.14
N LEU A 234 -10.42 -4.43 1.84
CA LEU A 234 -10.97 -4.50 3.19
C LEU A 234 -10.29 -3.36 3.98
N PRO A 235 -11.03 -2.55 4.78
CA PRO A 235 -10.41 -1.55 5.64
C PRO A 235 -9.24 -2.20 6.38
N VAL A 236 -8.09 -1.54 6.44
CA VAL A 236 -6.79 -2.09 6.95
C VAL A 236 -6.93 -2.90 8.25
N LEU A 237 -7.91 -2.56 9.09
CA LEU A 237 -8.31 -3.32 10.28
C LEU A 237 -8.77 -4.76 9.98
N ILE A 238 -9.54 -5.02 8.93
CA ILE A 238 -10.13 -6.35 8.64
C ILE A 238 -9.17 -7.26 7.88
N ARG A 239 -8.28 -6.73 7.01
CA ARG A 239 -7.30 -7.58 6.31
C ARG A 239 -6.28 -8.20 7.30
N GLY A 240 -5.76 -7.41 8.24
CA GLY A 240 -4.91 -7.93 9.32
C GLY A 240 -5.60 -8.93 10.25
N LEU A 241 -6.93 -8.92 10.30
CA LEU A 241 -7.72 -9.80 11.16
C LEU A 241 -8.21 -11.08 10.50
N VAL A 242 -8.39 -11.09 9.16
CA VAL A 242 -9.07 -12.18 8.46
C VAL A 242 -8.13 -12.98 7.55
N THR A 243 -7.09 -12.38 6.99
CA THR A 243 -6.22 -13.08 6.02
C THR A 243 -4.91 -13.57 6.61
N GLU A 244 -4.41 -12.99 7.71
CA GLU A 244 -3.10 -13.32 8.30
C GLU A 244 -3.13 -13.32 9.85
N PRO A 245 -3.91 -14.22 10.48
CA PRO A 245 -3.94 -14.33 11.94
C PRO A 245 -2.58 -14.68 12.58
N ASP A 246 -1.61 -15.12 11.76
CA ASP A 246 -0.25 -15.44 12.17
C ASP A 246 0.69 -14.22 12.24
N ASN A 247 0.30 -13.09 11.63
CA ASN A 247 1.03 -11.81 11.73
C ASN A 247 0.55 -10.94 12.91
N LEU A 248 -0.49 -11.37 13.63
CA LEU A 248 -0.83 -10.79 14.93
C LEU A 248 0.17 -11.29 15.98
N PRO A 249 0.61 -10.43 16.93
CA PRO A 249 1.39 -10.90 18.07
C PRO A 249 0.70 -12.10 18.72
N LYS A 250 1.44 -13.19 18.98
CA LYS A 250 0.92 -14.46 19.55
C LYS A 250 0.01 -14.27 20.78
N VAL A 251 0.17 -13.15 21.49
CA VAL A 251 -0.56 -12.75 22.69
C VAL A 251 -2.05 -12.41 22.45
N ARG A 252 -2.50 -12.08 21.22
CA ARG A 252 -3.89 -11.65 20.95
C ARG A 252 -4.50 -12.22 19.66
N ARG A 253 -4.51 -13.55 19.53
CA ARG A 253 -5.36 -14.22 18.52
C ARG A 253 -6.84 -14.06 18.88
N LEU A 254 -7.48 -12.98 18.40
CA LEU A 254 -8.93 -12.82 18.51
C LEU A 254 -9.63 -13.80 17.57
N ASN A 255 -10.71 -14.42 18.05
CA ASN A 255 -11.57 -15.21 17.16
C ASN A 255 -12.54 -14.29 16.38
N SER A 256 -13.12 -14.81 15.30
CA SER A 256 -14.03 -14.06 14.42
C SER A 256 -15.20 -13.44 15.17
N ARG A 257 -15.69 -14.08 16.23
CA ARG A 257 -16.80 -13.56 17.06
C ARG A 257 -16.39 -12.30 17.82
N GLN A 258 -15.20 -12.28 18.41
CA GLN A 258 -14.69 -11.10 19.12
C GLN A 258 -14.50 -9.91 18.18
N ILE A 259 -13.99 -10.16 16.96
CA ILE A 259 -13.82 -9.14 15.92
C ILE A 259 -15.17 -8.56 15.50
N ILE A 260 -16.15 -9.42 15.20
CA ILE A 260 -17.50 -8.99 14.80
C ILE A 260 -18.15 -8.17 15.93
N ASN A 261 -18.01 -8.60 17.19
CA ASN A 261 -18.55 -7.87 18.33
C ASN A 261 -17.90 -6.49 18.50
N ALA A 262 -16.58 -6.38 18.36
CA ALA A 262 -15.88 -5.10 18.43
C ALA A 262 -16.34 -4.16 17.30
N ARG A 263 -16.44 -4.68 16.07
CA ARG A 263 -16.94 -3.93 14.92
C ARG A 263 -18.39 -3.49 15.10
N MET A 264 -19.27 -4.36 15.60
CA MET A 264 -20.67 -3.99 15.88
C MET A 264 -20.77 -2.89 16.92
N ALA A 265 -19.99 -2.96 18.01
CA ALA A 265 -19.99 -1.91 19.03
C ALA A 265 -19.57 -0.54 18.44
N TYR A 266 -18.56 -0.53 17.59
CA TYR A 266 -18.14 0.67 16.86
C TYR A 266 -19.25 1.20 15.93
N MET A 267 -19.82 0.34 15.09
CA MET A 267 -20.90 0.71 14.17
C MET A 267 -22.09 1.31 14.90
N ILE A 268 -22.52 0.69 16.00
CA ILE A 268 -23.63 1.16 16.83
C ILE A 268 -23.31 2.53 17.42
N GLY A 269 -22.12 2.71 18.01
CA GLY A 269 -21.72 3.99 18.60
C GLY A 269 -21.68 5.13 17.58
N VAL A 270 -21.15 4.87 16.38
CA VAL A 270 -21.11 5.87 15.29
C VAL A 270 -22.53 6.21 14.83
N MET A 271 -23.40 5.21 14.69
CA MET A 271 -24.79 5.43 14.30
C MET A 271 -25.60 6.16 15.37
N GLU A 272 -25.37 5.87 16.65
CA GLU A 272 -25.97 6.61 17.78
C GLU A 272 -25.54 8.08 17.75
N GLU A 273 -24.26 8.37 17.51
CA GLU A 273 -23.75 9.74 17.42
C GLU A 273 -24.34 10.49 16.19
N MET A 274 -24.43 9.82 15.04
CA MET A 274 -25.07 10.39 13.85
C MET A 274 -26.56 10.71 14.09
N ASP A 275 -27.29 9.81 14.75
CA ASP A 275 -28.72 9.99 15.06
C ASP A 275 -28.94 11.10 16.10
N ALA A 276 -28.11 11.14 17.14
CA ALA A 276 -28.16 12.17 18.18
C ALA A 276 -27.89 13.56 17.60
N TRP A 277 -26.94 13.69 16.67
CA TRP A 277 -26.62 14.95 16.02
C TRP A 277 -27.75 15.44 15.11
N GLN A 278 -28.36 14.53 14.35
CA GLN A 278 -29.47 14.86 13.45
C GLN A 278 -30.73 15.28 14.21
N ASN A 279 -30.98 14.67 15.37
CA ASN A 279 -32.17 14.88 16.20
C ASN A 279 -31.83 15.62 17.50
N ALA A 280 -30.84 16.54 17.47
CA ALA A 280 -30.37 17.23 18.67
C ALA A 280 -31.43 18.09 19.37
N ALA A 281 -32.50 18.46 18.66
CA ALA A 281 -33.58 19.30 19.17
C ALA A 281 -34.74 18.50 19.82
N ASP A 282 -34.80 17.17 19.63
CA ASP A 282 -35.91 16.35 20.12
C ASP A 282 -35.48 14.90 20.37
N ASP A 283 -35.41 14.53 21.66
CA ASP A 283 -35.03 13.19 22.10
C ASP A 283 -36.07 12.12 21.76
N GLU A 284 -37.34 12.48 21.51
CA GLU A 284 -38.41 11.51 21.18
C GLU A 284 -38.30 10.97 19.75
N ILE A 285 -37.61 11.69 18.86
CA ILE A 285 -37.41 11.29 17.45
C ILE A 285 -36.22 10.30 17.31
N ARG A 286 -35.39 10.17 18.35
CA ARG A 286 -34.20 9.31 18.33
C ARG A 286 -34.56 7.85 18.11
N LEU A 287 -33.74 7.19 17.29
CA LEU A 287 -33.90 5.78 17.02
C LEU A 287 -33.58 4.96 18.28
N ASN A 288 -34.43 3.98 18.57
CA ASN A 288 -34.13 3.05 19.66
C ASN A 288 -32.88 2.21 19.33
N LYS A 289 -32.13 1.85 20.37
CA LYS A 289 -30.87 1.09 20.23
C LYS A 289 -31.03 -0.23 19.46
N SER A 290 -32.18 -0.88 19.60
CA SER A 290 -32.50 -2.12 18.87
C SER A 290 -32.57 -1.90 17.35
N SER A 291 -33.13 -0.78 16.90
CA SER A 291 -33.23 -0.42 15.49
C SER A 291 -31.85 -0.10 14.90
N ILE A 292 -31.00 0.61 15.66
CA ILE A 292 -29.61 0.89 15.26
C ILE A 292 -28.81 -0.42 15.18
N ALA A 293 -28.90 -1.29 16.18
CA ALA A 293 -28.25 -2.60 16.17
C ALA A 293 -28.74 -3.47 14.99
N SER A 294 -30.05 -3.47 14.71
CA SER A 294 -30.62 -4.16 13.54
C SER A 294 -30.06 -3.62 12.23
N ALA A 295 -29.89 -2.30 12.12
CA ALA A 295 -29.27 -1.67 10.95
C ALA A 295 -27.82 -2.11 10.75
N ALA A 296 -27.01 -2.07 11.82
CA ALA A 296 -25.61 -2.50 11.80
C ALA A 296 -25.47 -3.98 11.39
N ILE A 297 -26.30 -4.87 11.94
CA ILE A 297 -26.31 -6.30 11.58
C ILE A 297 -26.64 -6.50 10.09
N LYS A 298 -27.66 -5.81 9.57
CA LYS A 298 -28.04 -5.91 8.16
C LYS A 298 -26.92 -5.44 7.22
N ILE A 299 -26.18 -4.40 7.60
CA ILE A 299 -25.00 -3.93 6.86
C ILE A 299 -23.91 -5.01 6.83
N LEU A 300 -23.60 -5.61 7.99
CA LEU A 300 -22.59 -6.67 8.07
C LEU A 300 -22.97 -7.92 7.28
N LEU A 301 -24.24 -8.33 7.30
CA LEU A 301 -24.73 -9.47 6.52
C LEU A 301 -24.62 -9.19 5.02
N PHE A 302 -25.05 -8.01 4.58
CA PHE A 302 -24.91 -7.61 3.17
C PHE A 302 -23.45 -7.58 2.73
N GLU A 303 -22.56 -7.03 3.56
CA GLU A 303 -21.11 -7.02 3.28
C GLU A 303 -20.54 -8.44 3.18
N ALA A 304 -20.97 -9.37 4.04
CA ALA A 304 -20.55 -10.76 3.98
C ALA A 304 -21.00 -11.44 2.67
N GLU A 305 -22.23 -11.19 2.21
CA GLU A 305 -22.76 -11.69 0.94
C GLU A 305 -21.98 -11.16 -0.28
N VAL A 306 -21.64 -9.86 -0.28
CA VAL A 306 -20.79 -9.26 -1.32
C VAL A 306 -19.40 -9.92 -1.33
N ASN A 307 -18.79 -10.07 -0.16
CA ASN A 307 -17.44 -10.62 -0.01
C ASN A 307 -17.34 -12.12 -0.28
N GLN A 308 -18.42 -12.89 -0.13
CA GLN A 308 -18.42 -14.32 -0.45
C GLN A 308 -18.06 -14.58 -1.91
N GLY A 309 -18.45 -13.68 -2.84
CA GLY A 309 -18.06 -13.74 -4.25
C GLY A 309 -16.54 -13.68 -4.46
N ILE A 310 -15.83 -12.90 -3.63
CA ILE A 310 -14.36 -12.74 -3.70
C ILE A 310 -13.64 -14.03 -3.24
N ALA A 311 -14.17 -14.71 -2.22
CA ALA A 311 -13.55 -15.89 -1.63
C ALA A 311 -13.72 -17.17 -2.46
N SER A 312 -14.87 -17.33 -3.14
CA SER A 312 -15.14 -18.50 -3.99
C SER A 312 -14.25 -18.56 -5.23
N ASN A 313 -13.85 -17.41 -5.82
CA ASN A 313 -13.05 -17.40 -7.05
C ASN A 313 -11.56 -17.60 -6.80
N LYS A 314 -10.99 -17.11 -5.69
CA LYS A 314 -9.58 -17.34 -5.33
C LYS A 314 -9.21 -18.82 -5.13
N LYS A 315 -10.18 -19.68 -4.80
CA LYS A 315 -9.95 -21.13 -4.65
C LYS A 315 -9.91 -21.89 -5.98
N ASN A 316 -10.44 -21.29 -7.06
CA ASN A 316 -10.67 -21.99 -8.33
C ASN A 316 -9.81 -21.48 -9.49
N SER A 317 -9.05 -20.38 -9.34
CA SER A 317 -8.23 -19.84 -10.42
C SER A 317 -6.84 -19.41 -9.95
N THR A 318 -5.81 -20.03 -10.54
CA THR A 318 -4.38 -19.66 -10.43
C THR A 318 -4.02 -18.39 -11.22
N SER A 319 -5.01 -17.76 -11.88
CA SER A 319 -4.86 -16.48 -12.57
C SER A 319 -6.17 -15.71 -12.44
N SER A 320 -6.15 -14.53 -11.81
CA SER A 320 -7.25 -13.57 -11.89
C SER A 320 -7.49 -13.24 -13.37
N SER A 321 -8.56 -13.79 -13.96
CA SER A 321 -8.84 -13.57 -15.38
C SER A 321 -9.40 -12.15 -15.57
N THR A 322 -8.65 -11.34 -16.30
CA THR A 322 -9.11 -10.05 -16.80
C THR A 322 -9.65 -10.25 -18.21
N MET A 323 -10.86 -9.75 -18.49
CA MET A 323 -11.44 -9.81 -19.82
C MET A 323 -11.85 -8.41 -20.31
N ARG A 324 -11.77 -8.17 -21.61
CA ARG A 324 -12.21 -6.92 -22.23
C ARG A 324 -13.60 -7.08 -22.83
N ILE A 325 -14.54 -6.27 -22.35
CA ILE A 325 -15.94 -6.28 -22.81
C ILE A 325 -16.49 -4.86 -22.93
N THR A 326 -17.57 -4.67 -23.69
CA THR A 326 -18.28 -3.38 -23.71
C THR A 326 -19.07 -3.19 -22.41
N ILE A 327 -19.38 -1.94 -22.07
CA ILE A 327 -20.24 -1.63 -20.91
C ILE A 327 -21.62 -2.29 -21.06
N GLN A 328 -22.14 -2.33 -22.29
CA GLN A 328 -23.42 -2.95 -22.59
C GLN A 328 -23.38 -4.47 -22.36
N GLU A 329 -22.27 -5.12 -22.70
CA GLU A 329 -22.07 -6.54 -22.44
C GLU A 329 -21.92 -6.85 -20.95
N LEU A 330 -21.19 -6.02 -20.20
CA LEU A 330 -21.12 -6.12 -18.73
C LEU A 330 -22.52 -6.01 -18.11
N GLN A 331 -23.30 -5.02 -18.55
CA GLN A 331 -24.68 -4.84 -18.08
C GLN A 331 -25.56 -6.06 -18.36
N ARG A 332 -25.38 -6.69 -19.55
CA ARG A 332 -26.10 -7.90 -19.95
C ARG A 332 -25.73 -9.10 -19.08
N LEU A 333 -24.43 -9.36 -18.89
CA LEU A 333 -23.92 -10.49 -18.10
C LEU A 333 -24.36 -10.42 -16.63
N MET A 334 -24.27 -9.23 -16.02
CA MET A 334 -24.81 -9.02 -14.68
C MET A 334 -26.33 -9.18 -14.64
N GLY A 335 -27.04 -8.73 -15.68
CA GLY A 335 -28.48 -8.91 -15.81
C GLY A 335 -28.90 -10.38 -15.80
N LEU A 336 -28.17 -11.27 -16.48
CA LEU A 336 -28.43 -12.71 -16.46
C LEU A 336 -28.35 -13.31 -15.06
N SER A 337 -27.38 -12.87 -14.26
CA SER A 337 -27.19 -13.37 -12.88
C SER A 337 -28.24 -12.85 -11.89
N SER A 338 -29.03 -11.85 -12.29
CA SER A 338 -30.11 -11.26 -11.50
C SER A 338 -31.51 -11.80 -11.85
N GLN A 339 -31.62 -12.72 -12.81
CA GLN A 339 -32.91 -13.27 -13.25
C GLN A 339 -33.63 -14.01 -12.12
N GLY A 340 -34.93 -13.72 -11.94
CA GLY A 340 -35.76 -14.34 -10.90
C GLY A 340 -35.52 -13.80 -9.49
N ALA A 341 -34.67 -12.77 -9.32
CA ALA A 341 -34.37 -12.18 -8.03
C ALA A 341 -35.57 -11.45 -7.41
N LYS A 342 -35.58 -11.36 -6.08
CA LYS A 342 -36.73 -10.87 -5.30
C LYS A 342 -37.06 -9.39 -5.51
N ASN A 343 -36.03 -8.52 -5.63
CA ASN A 343 -36.22 -7.06 -5.65
C ASN A 343 -35.75 -6.41 -6.97
N GLY A 344 -34.88 -7.07 -7.75
CA GLY A 344 -34.50 -6.64 -9.09
C GLY A 344 -33.61 -5.38 -9.15
N HIS A 345 -33.00 -4.95 -8.04
CA HIS A 345 -32.09 -3.81 -8.03
C HIS A 345 -30.77 -4.13 -8.75
N LYS A 346 -30.23 -3.14 -9.46
CA LYS A 346 -29.02 -3.28 -10.28
C LYS A 346 -28.23 -1.99 -10.34
N ILE A 347 -26.95 -2.10 -10.68
CA ILE A 347 -26.14 -0.96 -11.11
C ILE A 347 -26.43 -0.74 -12.60
N ASP A 348 -26.87 0.47 -12.93
CA ASP A 348 -26.93 0.95 -14.31
C ASP A 348 -25.55 1.50 -14.69
N TRP A 349 -24.77 0.70 -15.40
CA TRP A 349 -23.40 1.05 -15.76
C TRP A 349 -23.32 2.22 -16.74
N MET A 350 -24.29 2.34 -17.64
CA MET A 350 -24.36 3.48 -18.56
C MET A 350 -24.49 4.78 -17.76
N GLN A 351 -25.38 4.78 -16.76
CA GLN A 351 -25.56 5.92 -15.87
C GLN A 351 -24.35 6.17 -14.96
N TYR A 352 -23.73 5.11 -14.43
CA TYR A 352 -22.52 5.21 -13.60
C TYR A 352 -21.42 5.94 -14.36
N PHE A 353 -21.08 5.48 -15.58
CA PHE A 353 -20.05 6.11 -16.40
C PHE A 353 -20.45 7.49 -16.90
N THR A 354 -21.73 7.73 -17.19
CA THR A 354 -22.22 9.08 -17.54
C THR A 354 -21.96 10.08 -16.41
N VAL A 355 -22.27 9.73 -15.16
CA VAL A 355 -22.07 10.61 -14.00
C VAL A 355 -20.60 10.75 -13.64
N LEU A 356 -19.82 9.68 -13.81
CA LEU A 356 -18.39 9.67 -13.57
C LEU A 356 -17.64 10.60 -14.54
N MET A 357 -17.98 10.55 -15.83
CA MET A 357 -17.34 11.31 -16.90
C MET A 357 -17.87 12.74 -17.06
N ASP A 358 -18.97 13.07 -16.38
CA ASP A 358 -19.58 14.40 -16.44
C ASP A 358 -18.59 15.50 -16.01
N GLY A 359 -18.44 16.54 -16.82
CA GLY A 359 -17.49 17.64 -16.56
C GLY A 359 -16.00 17.30 -16.75
N MET A 360 -15.66 16.12 -17.28
CA MET A 360 -14.30 15.81 -17.71
C MET A 360 -14.05 16.30 -19.14
N HIS A 361 -13.11 17.23 -19.31
CA HIS A 361 -12.55 17.70 -20.56
C HIS A 361 -11.50 16.70 -21.07
N VAL A 362 -11.95 15.57 -21.58
CA VAL A 362 -11.08 14.60 -22.26
C VAL A 362 -10.89 15.01 -23.73
N GLN A 363 -9.65 14.88 -24.23
CA GLN A 363 -9.34 15.15 -25.66
C GLN A 363 -10.19 14.29 -26.60
N LYS A 364 -10.54 13.07 -26.17
CA LYS A 364 -11.45 12.17 -26.86
C LYS A 364 -12.58 11.75 -25.90
N PRO A 365 -13.84 12.13 -26.16
CA PRO A 365 -14.94 11.78 -25.28
C PRO A 365 -15.12 10.26 -25.21
N PHE A 366 -15.30 9.75 -23.99
CA PHE A 366 -15.56 8.34 -23.75
C PHE A 366 -16.93 7.95 -24.30
N ASN A 367 -16.96 7.20 -25.41
CA ASN A 367 -18.22 6.72 -25.97
C ASN A 367 -18.68 5.46 -25.24
N ILE A 368 -19.55 5.65 -24.26
CA ILE A 368 -20.10 4.59 -23.39
C ILE A 368 -20.73 3.42 -24.19
N THR A 369 -21.18 3.65 -25.43
CA THR A 369 -21.81 2.60 -26.25
C THR A 369 -20.82 1.69 -26.99
N THR A 370 -19.62 2.20 -27.30
CA THR A 370 -18.65 1.49 -28.14
C THR A 370 -17.35 1.16 -27.42
N GLU A 371 -16.98 1.94 -26.41
CA GLU A 371 -15.73 1.75 -25.67
C GLU A 371 -15.80 0.48 -24.81
N THR A 372 -14.66 -0.20 -24.73
CA THR A 372 -14.49 -1.40 -23.91
C THR A 372 -13.89 -1.05 -22.56
N VAL A 373 -14.24 -1.85 -21.56
CA VAL A 373 -13.63 -1.85 -20.23
C VAL A 373 -13.01 -3.22 -19.97
N SER A 374 -11.91 -3.22 -19.23
CA SER A 374 -11.34 -4.44 -18.67
C SER A 374 -12.11 -4.79 -17.40
N VAL A 375 -12.46 -6.05 -17.21
CA VAL A 375 -13.16 -6.57 -16.04
C VAL A 375 -12.34 -7.68 -15.45
N THR A 376 -11.77 -7.41 -14.29
CA THR A 376 -11.02 -8.39 -13.50
C THR A 376 -11.99 -9.18 -12.63
N ASP A 377 -11.91 -10.51 -12.64
CA ASP A 377 -12.78 -11.39 -11.85
C ASP A 377 -14.27 -11.16 -12.13
N LEU A 378 -14.70 -11.51 -13.36
CA LEU A 378 -16.12 -11.43 -13.75
C LEU A 378 -17.05 -12.14 -12.76
N GLY A 379 -16.61 -13.24 -12.14
CA GLY A 379 -17.42 -13.98 -11.19
C GLY A 379 -17.83 -13.16 -9.96
N TYR A 380 -16.96 -12.25 -9.50
CA TYR A 380 -17.32 -11.26 -8.47
C TYR A 380 -18.49 -10.37 -8.93
N PHE A 381 -18.43 -9.85 -10.15
CA PHE A 381 -19.50 -8.99 -10.70
C PHE A 381 -20.83 -9.75 -10.87
N LEU A 382 -20.78 -11.03 -11.25
CA LEU A 382 -21.98 -11.87 -11.31
C LEU A 382 -22.58 -12.11 -9.92
N ASN A 383 -21.75 -12.39 -8.90
CA ASN A 383 -22.20 -12.50 -7.52
C ASN A 383 -22.80 -11.18 -7.02
N LEU A 384 -22.11 -10.06 -7.23
CA LEU A 384 -22.57 -8.74 -6.86
C LEU A 384 -23.94 -8.41 -7.48
N ALA A 385 -24.15 -8.76 -8.76
CA ALA A 385 -25.43 -8.59 -9.41
C ALA A 385 -26.56 -9.37 -8.72
N SER A 386 -26.31 -10.62 -8.33
CA SER A 386 -27.28 -11.46 -7.61
C SER A 386 -27.58 -10.92 -6.22
N VAL A 387 -26.56 -10.52 -5.46
CA VAL A 387 -26.70 -9.96 -4.10
C VAL A 387 -27.51 -8.65 -4.14
N LEU A 388 -27.18 -7.73 -5.05
CA LEU A 388 -27.92 -6.48 -5.22
C LEU A 388 -29.39 -6.74 -5.59
N ALA A 389 -29.64 -7.68 -6.49
CA ALA A 389 -31.00 -7.95 -6.96
C ALA A 389 -31.89 -8.62 -5.90
N ASN A 390 -31.30 -9.33 -4.93
CA ASN A 390 -32.02 -9.98 -3.84
C ASN A 390 -32.11 -9.15 -2.56
N ALA A 391 -31.18 -8.21 -2.34
CA ALA A 391 -31.23 -7.30 -1.20
C ALA A 391 -32.36 -6.28 -1.32
N ARG A 392 -32.87 -5.77 -0.19
CA ARG A 392 -33.79 -4.63 -0.19
C ARG A 392 -33.01 -3.35 -0.50
N LEU A 393 -33.61 -2.41 -1.25
CA LEU A 393 -32.97 -1.13 -1.56
C LEU A 393 -32.50 -0.37 -0.31
N GLU A 394 -33.27 -0.42 0.79
CA GLU A 394 -32.86 0.17 2.07
C GLU A 394 -31.56 -0.43 2.63
N THR A 395 -31.34 -1.74 2.46
CA THR A 395 -30.12 -2.42 2.95
C THR A 395 -28.92 -1.97 2.13
N ILE A 396 -29.09 -1.87 0.80
CA ILE A 396 -28.04 -1.40 -0.11
C ILE A 396 -27.68 0.06 0.24
N GLN A 397 -28.69 0.93 0.41
CA GLN A 397 -28.47 2.34 0.78
C GLN A 397 -27.79 2.47 2.14
N ARG A 398 -28.19 1.67 3.15
CA ARG A 398 -27.54 1.61 4.47
C ARG A 398 -26.08 1.20 4.38
N TYR A 399 -25.75 0.18 3.58
CA TYR A 399 -24.37 -0.24 3.39
C TYR A 399 -23.54 0.87 2.74
N VAL A 400 -24.03 1.48 1.66
CA VAL A 400 -23.32 2.58 0.97
C VAL A 400 -23.14 3.79 1.89
N TRP A 401 -24.17 4.14 2.65
CA TRP A 401 -24.11 5.20 3.66
C TRP A 401 -23.08 4.92 4.74
N TRP A 402 -23.04 3.69 5.27
CA TRP A 402 -22.07 3.29 6.28
C TRP A 402 -20.64 3.43 5.78
N GLN A 403 -20.35 3.04 4.54
CA GLN A 403 -19.01 3.14 3.97
C GLN A 403 -18.54 4.60 3.84
N VAL A 404 -19.44 5.52 3.51
CA VAL A 404 -19.15 6.96 3.52
C VAL A 404 -18.91 7.48 4.93
N VAL A 405 -19.77 7.12 5.88
CA VAL A 405 -19.67 7.58 7.27
C VAL A 405 -18.40 7.04 7.95
N ASP A 406 -18.06 5.77 7.77
CA ASP A 406 -16.88 5.13 8.37
C ASP A 406 -15.57 5.80 7.92
N VAL A 407 -15.47 6.17 6.65
CA VAL A 407 -14.30 6.88 6.11
C VAL A 407 -14.15 8.28 6.72
N LEU A 408 -15.27 8.94 7.03
CA LEU A 408 -15.30 10.32 7.51
C LEU A 408 -15.28 10.43 9.04
N ALA A 409 -15.78 9.44 9.78
CA ALA A 409 -15.91 9.50 11.24
C ALA A 409 -14.60 9.86 11.97
N PRO A 410 -13.40 9.34 11.63
CA PRO A 410 -12.15 9.68 12.31
C PRO A 410 -11.67 11.13 12.13
N HIS A 411 -12.44 11.94 11.41
CA HIS A 411 -12.09 13.28 10.94
C HIS A 411 -13.05 14.36 11.42
N THR A 412 -13.96 14.01 12.31
CA THR A 412 -15.00 14.92 12.80
C THR A 412 -14.75 15.25 14.28
N ASN A 413 -15.72 15.02 15.15
CA ASN A 413 -15.65 15.32 16.57
C ASN A 413 -14.88 14.25 17.35
N ARG A 414 -14.63 14.56 18.63
CA ARG A 414 -13.95 13.64 19.54
C ARG A 414 -14.64 12.28 19.69
N VAL A 415 -15.98 12.25 19.77
CA VAL A 415 -16.73 11.00 19.99
C VAL A 415 -16.45 9.99 18.88
N MET A 416 -16.53 10.41 17.62
CA MET A 416 -16.25 9.55 16.47
C MET A 416 -14.80 9.04 16.45
N ARG A 417 -13.84 9.89 16.79
CA ARG A 417 -12.41 9.53 16.85
C ARG A 417 -12.11 8.56 17.99
N ASP A 418 -12.74 8.76 19.15
CA ASP A 418 -12.59 7.90 20.31
C ASP A 418 -13.18 6.52 19.99
N LEU A 419 -14.35 6.44 19.36
CA LEU A 419 -14.96 5.17 18.91
C LEU A 419 -14.03 4.37 17.99
N GLN A 420 -13.41 5.03 17.00
CA GLN A 420 -12.45 4.37 16.09
C GLN A 420 -11.20 3.91 16.83
N SER A 421 -10.70 4.72 17.77
CA SER A 421 -9.51 4.39 18.57
C SER A 421 -9.77 3.16 19.46
N HIS A 422 -10.95 3.07 20.09
CA HIS A 422 -11.36 1.90 20.87
C HIS A 422 -11.52 0.65 20.01
N LEU A 423 -12.03 0.77 18.78
CA LEU A 423 -12.09 -0.34 17.84
C LEU A 423 -10.68 -0.86 17.52
N GLN A 424 -9.76 0.06 17.18
CA GLN A 424 -8.36 -0.26 16.91
C GLN A 424 -7.69 -0.93 18.10
N GLU A 425 -7.89 -0.40 19.31
CA GLU A 425 -7.32 -0.96 20.53
C GLU A 425 -7.82 -2.38 20.80
N LYS A 426 -9.14 -2.60 20.66
CA LYS A 426 -9.75 -3.92 20.84
C LYS A 426 -9.21 -4.94 19.85
N ILE A 427 -8.99 -4.52 18.61
CA ILE A 427 -8.58 -5.40 17.52
C ILE A 427 -7.07 -5.67 17.55
N LEU A 428 -6.26 -4.61 17.71
CA LEU A 428 -4.83 -4.68 17.53
C LEU A 428 -4.07 -4.86 18.84
N GLY A 429 -4.50 -4.27 19.95
CA GLY A 429 -3.59 -4.11 21.07
C GLY A 429 -3.73 -2.77 21.80
N THR A 430 -3.19 -2.69 23.01
CA THR A 430 -2.80 -1.40 23.61
C THR A 430 -1.53 -0.90 22.93
N PHE A 431 -1.62 -0.59 21.64
CA PHE A 431 -0.61 0.19 20.93
C PHE A 431 -0.95 1.66 21.14
N GLN A 432 0.03 2.53 21.44
CA GLN A 432 -0.27 3.97 21.50
C GLN A 432 -0.98 4.39 20.22
N THR A 433 -2.04 5.18 20.39
CA THR A 433 -2.78 5.76 19.27
C THR A 433 -1.80 6.50 18.37
N THR A 434 -1.87 6.24 17.06
CA THR A 434 -1.03 6.93 16.08
C THR A 434 -1.18 8.44 16.27
N SER A 435 -0.06 9.16 16.45
CA SER A 435 -0.11 10.60 16.70
C SER A 435 -0.91 11.34 15.60
N ARG A 436 -1.60 12.42 15.97
CA ARG A 436 -2.38 13.22 15.01
C ARG A 436 -1.52 13.69 13.83
N SER A 437 -0.30 14.15 14.09
CA SER A 437 0.66 14.53 13.05
C SER A 437 0.99 13.39 12.09
N THR A 438 1.08 12.14 12.56
CA THR A 438 1.30 10.98 11.69
C THR A 438 0.07 10.67 10.83
N LEU A 439 -1.13 10.77 11.40
CA LEU A 439 -2.38 10.61 10.66
C LEU A 439 -2.51 11.69 9.58
N CYS A 440 -2.23 12.95 9.91
CA CYS A 440 -2.28 14.06 8.98
C CYS A 440 -1.27 13.94 7.86
N LEU A 441 -0.01 13.56 8.17
CA LEU A 441 1.01 13.32 7.14
C LEU A 441 0.56 12.22 6.17
N ARG A 442 -0.01 11.11 6.68
CA ARG A 442 -0.53 10.03 5.82
C ARG A 442 -1.61 10.53 4.87
N ARG A 443 -2.49 11.42 5.33
CA ARG A 443 -3.54 12.04 4.49
C ARG A 443 -2.93 12.96 3.44
N VAL A 444 -2.04 13.87 3.82
CA VAL A 444 -1.39 14.78 2.87
C VAL A 444 -0.62 14.00 1.80
N LYS A 445 0.15 12.97 2.18
CA LYS A 445 0.83 12.08 1.23
C LYS A 445 -0.13 11.37 0.26
N LYS A 446 -1.33 10.98 0.72
CA LYS A 446 -2.34 10.34 -0.14
C LYS A 446 -2.95 11.34 -1.13
N LEU A 447 -3.13 12.60 -0.72
CA LEU A 447 -3.87 13.62 -1.48
C LEU A 447 -2.97 14.43 -2.42
N LEU A 448 -1.74 14.74 -1.99
CA LEU A 448 -0.78 15.58 -2.69
C LEU A 448 0.60 14.91 -2.71
N PRO A 449 0.72 13.67 -3.23
CA PRO A 449 1.97 12.90 -3.17
C PRO A 449 3.13 13.61 -3.85
N ILE A 450 2.91 14.20 -5.02
CA ILE A 450 3.96 14.86 -5.80
C ILE A 450 4.40 16.18 -5.15
N ALA A 451 3.48 16.92 -4.52
CA ALA A 451 3.84 18.12 -3.74
C ALA A 451 4.68 17.76 -2.50
N VAL A 452 4.37 16.66 -1.82
CA VAL A 452 5.20 16.16 -0.71
C VAL A 452 6.55 15.65 -1.21
N SER A 453 6.61 15.01 -2.38
CA SER A 453 7.89 14.63 -2.99
C SER A 453 8.74 15.86 -3.33
N TYR A 454 8.13 16.96 -3.79
CA TYR A 454 8.83 18.21 -4.05
C TYR A 454 9.52 18.74 -2.78
N THR A 455 8.84 18.75 -1.63
CA THR A 455 9.44 19.28 -0.39
C THR A 455 10.67 18.50 0.05
N MET A 456 10.73 17.19 -0.25
CA MET A 456 11.92 16.37 -0.03
C MET A 456 13.01 16.62 -1.07
N ALA A 457 12.62 16.71 -2.35
CA ALA A 457 13.56 16.84 -3.47
C ALA A 457 14.36 18.14 -3.45
N VAL A 458 13.85 19.20 -2.81
CA VAL A 458 14.57 20.48 -2.68
C VAL A 458 15.55 20.56 -1.52
N GLN A 459 15.57 19.57 -0.60
CA GLN A 459 16.44 19.62 0.58
C GLN A 459 17.90 19.32 0.24
N ASP A 460 18.12 18.30 -0.59
CA ASP A 460 19.45 17.78 -0.90
C ASP A 460 19.64 17.65 -2.42
N ASP A 461 20.82 18.04 -2.93
CA ASP A 461 21.22 17.71 -4.29
C ASP A 461 21.59 16.22 -4.37
N VAL A 462 20.70 15.45 -4.97
CA VAL A 462 20.87 14.01 -5.16
C VAL A 462 21.45 13.64 -6.53
N SER A 463 21.87 14.61 -7.34
CA SER A 463 22.33 14.37 -8.72
C SER A 463 23.47 13.35 -8.79
N TYR A 464 24.44 13.45 -7.87
CA TYR A 464 25.54 12.49 -7.76
C TYR A 464 25.05 11.08 -7.40
N THR A 465 24.10 10.98 -6.48
CA THR A 465 23.49 9.71 -6.06
C THR A 465 22.69 9.07 -7.20
N VAL A 466 21.91 9.86 -7.94
CA VAL A 466 21.17 9.41 -9.13
C VAL A 466 22.12 8.85 -10.18
N PHE A 467 23.22 9.55 -10.45
CA PHE A 467 24.26 9.07 -11.36
C PHE A 467 24.84 7.72 -10.91
N LYS A 468 25.20 7.58 -9.64
CA LYS A 468 25.76 6.32 -9.11
C LYS A 468 24.78 5.17 -9.08
N VAL A 469 23.51 5.42 -8.81
CA VAL A 469 22.45 4.39 -8.89
C VAL A 469 22.22 3.96 -10.33
N SER A 470 22.31 4.89 -11.30
CA SER A 470 22.21 4.57 -12.73
C SER A 470 23.34 3.63 -13.18
N GLU A 471 24.58 3.91 -12.75
CA GLU A 471 25.75 3.05 -12.98
C GLU A 471 25.49 1.64 -12.43
N MET A 472 25.05 1.53 -11.17
CA MET A 472 24.72 0.25 -10.52
C MET A 472 23.61 -0.52 -11.25
N LEU A 473 22.56 0.16 -11.73
CA LEU A 473 21.49 -0.49 -12.49
C LEU A 473 21.98 -1.03 -13.83
N ASN A 474 22.90 -0.31 -14.48
CA ASN A 474 23.54 -0.79 -15.70
C ASN A 474 24.39 -2.04 -15.44
N ASP A 475 25.15 -2.07 -14.35
CA ASP A 475 25.96 -3.23 -13.96
C ASP A 475 25.08 -4.46 -13.65
N ILE A 476 23.96 -4.26 -12.96
CA ILE A 476 22.98 -5.31 -12.69
C ILE A 476 22.38 -5.84 -14.00
N LYS A 477 22.02 -4.95 -14.94
CA LYS A 477 21.48 -5.34 -16.24
C LYS A 477 22.48 -6.14 -17.07
N ASN A 478 23.75 -5.73 -17.08
CA ASN A 478 24.82 -6.45 -17.77
C ASN A 478 25.06 -7.83 -17.15
N SER A 479 25.05 -7.91 -15.83
CA SER A 479 25.18 -9.18 -15.09
C SER A 479 24.00 -10.12 -15.39
N PHE A 480 22.77 -9.59 -15.38
CA PHE A 480 21.58 -10.35 -15.76
C PHE A 480 21.68 -10.89 -17.19
N ASN A 481 22.06 -10.05 -18.16
CA ASN A 481 22.23 -10.47 -19.55
C ASN A 481 23.28 -11.58 -19.71
N SER A 482 24.36 -11.53 -18.92
CA SER A 482 25.39 -12.57 -18.89
C SER A 482 24.85 -13.88 -18.34
N LEU A 483 24.11 -13.84 -17.22
CA LEU A 483 23.47 -15.02 -16.64
C LEU A 483 22.43 -15.66 -17.59
N VAL A 484 21.67 -14.85 -18.31
CA VAL A 484 20.70 -15.34 -19.32
C VAL A 484 21.44 -16.00 -20.48
N HIS A 485 22.53 -15.39 -20.95
CA HIS A 485 23.35 -15.94 -22.01
C HIS A 485 23.92 -17.32 -21.64
N ASP A 486 24.44 -17.46 -20.42
CA ASP A 486 25.13 -18.66 -19.94
C ASP A 486 24.17 -19.75 -19.41
N GLY A 487 22.89 -19.42 -19.20
CA GLY A 487 21.91 -20.37 -18.65
C GLY A 487 21.53 -21.47 -19.63
N ASP A 488 21.86 -22.73 -19.34
CA ASP A 488 21.56 -23.87 -20.22
C ASP A 488 20.07 -24.30 -20.22
N TRP A 489 19.29 -23.80 -19.27
CA TRP A 489 17.87 -24.16 -19.09
C TRP A 489 16.91 -23.34 -19.96
N ILE A 490 17.42 -22.32 -20.68
CA ILE A 490 16.64 -21.43 -21.54
C ILE A 490 17.02 -21.71 -23.01
N ASP A 491 16.03 -21.92 -23.88
CA ASP A 491 16.30 -22.10 -25.30
C ASP A 491 16.79 -20.79 -25.96
N PRO A 492 17.47 -20.87 -27.11
CA PRO A 492 18.06 -19.69 -27.76
C PRO A 492 17.05 -18.60 -28.15
N GLU A 493 15.81 -18.96 -28.51
CA GLU A 493 14.77 -17.99 -28.90
C GLU A 493 14.30 -17.21 -27.68
N THR A 494 14.05 -17.90 -26.57
CA THR A 494 13.66 -17.28 -25.30
C THR A 494 14.79 -16.44 -24.70
N LYS A 495 16.06 -16.86 -24.81
CA LYS A 495 17.23 -16.04 -24.38
C LYS A 495 17.25 -14.69 -25.09
N LYS A 496 17.08 -14.72 -26.42
CA LYS A 496 17.05 -13.50 -27.24
C LYS A 496 15.92 -12.58 -26.80
N ALA A 497 14.70 -13.10 -26.64
CA ALA A 497 13.56 -12.32 -26.18
C ALA A 497 13.75 -11.74 -24.77
N ALA A 498 14.38 -12.48 -23.85
CA ALA A 498 14.69 -12.03 -22.50
C ALA A 498 15.71 -10.88 -22.50
N GLN A 499 16.74 -10.96 -23.33
CA GLN A 499 17.75 -9.92 -23.49
C GLN A 499 17.16 -8.66 -24.15
N GLU A 500 16.37 -8.80 -25.22
CA GLU A 500 15.65 -7.69 -25.85
C GLU A 500 14.75 -6.96 -24.83
N LYS A 501 14.05 -7.73 -23.99
CA LYS A 501 13.23 -7.17 -22.91
C LYS A 501 14.08 -6.45 -21.86
N ALA A 502 15.18 -7.06 -21.40
CA ALA A 502 16.10 -6.43 -20.44
C ALA A 502 16.70 -5.14 -21.00
N GLU A 503 17.04 -5.13 -22.29
CA GLU A 503 17.51 -3.95 -23.02
C GLU A 503 16.49 -2.81 -23.02
N SER A 504 15.20 -3.14 -23.15
CA SER A 504 14.10 -2.18 -23.15
C SER A 504 13.63 -1.68 -21.77
N ILE A 505 14.22 -2.14 -20.66
CA ILE A 505 13.82 -1.69 -19.32
C ILE A 505 14.13 -0.20 -19.15
N THR A 506 13.10 0.59 -18.85
CA THR A 506 13.21 2.00 -18.49
C THR A 506 13.38 2.16 -16.98
N ASN A 507 14.38 2.94 -16.56
CA ASN A 507 14.68 3.19 -15.15
C ASN A 507 14.12 4.54 -14.70
N PHE A 508 13.43 4.56 -13.55
CA PHE A 508 13.01 5.78 -12.87
C PHE A 508 13.76 5.87 -11.53
N ILE A 509 14.64 6.86 -11.38
CA ILE A 509 15.55 6.98 -10.22
C ILE A 509 15.27 8.30 -9.50
N GLY A 510 14.99 8.23 -8.20
CA GLY A 510 14.71 9.42 -7.39
C GLY A 510 13.34 10.03 -7.72
N TYR A 511 13.35 11.21 -8.35
CA TYR A 511 12.15 11.95 -8.72
C TYR A 511 12.15 12.33 -10.20
N GLN A 512 10.97 12.68 -10.73
CA GLN A 512 10.81 13.05 -12.14
C GLN A 512 11.53 14.36 -12.47
N GLU A 513 12.24 14.42 -13.60
CA GLU A 513 13.05 15.59 -14.00
C GLU A 513 12.28 16.92 -14.07
N TRP A 514 10.98 16.85 -14.38
CA TRP A 514 10.11 18.02 -14.44
C TRP A 514 9.73 18.58 -13.07
N LEU A 515 9.87 17.79 -11.99
CA LEU A 515 9.35 18.13 -10.66
C LEU A 515 9.88 19.47 -10.14
N LEU A 516 11.17 19.73 -10.35
CA LEU A 516 11.84 20.95 -9.87
C LEU A 516 11.86 22.09 -10.91
N LYS A 517 11.31 21.87 -12.11
CA LYS A 517 11.25 22.92 -13.14
C LYS A 517 10.20 23.97 -12.75
N PRO A 518 10.51 25.28 -12.84
CA PRO A 518 9.59 26.34 -12.44
C PRO A 518 8.21 26.21 -13.10
N GLY A 519 7.15 26.32 -12.30
CA GLY A 519 5.76 26.28 -12.77
C GLY A 519 5.20 24.89 -13.08
N GLN A 520 6.04 23.87 -13.33
CA GLN A 520 5.57 22.54 -13.75
C GLN A 520 4.78 21.81 -12.67
N LEU A 521 5.15 21.96 -11.40
CA LEU A 521 4.38 21.38 -10.29
C LEU A 521 2.98 21.98 -10.18
N ASP A 522 2.86 23.30 -10.33
CA ASP A 522 1.57 23.98 -10.26
C ASP A 522 0.73 23.72 -11.51
N GLU A 523 1.37 23.54 -12.67
CA GLU A 523 0.71 23.06 -13.89
C GLU A 523 0.16 21.65 -13.71
N TYR A 524 0.94 20.73 -13.12
CA TYR A 524 0.50 19.36 -12.80
C TYR A 524 -0.74 19.36 -11.89
N TYR A 525 -0.80 20.27 -10.91
CA TYR A 525 -1.94 20.44 -10.02
C TYR A 525 -2.96 21.48 -10.50
N SER A 526 -2.82 22.01 -11.72
CA SER A 526 -3.83 22.89 -12.31
C SER A 526 -5.07 22.07 -12.65
N SER A 527 -6.24 22.69 -12.57
CA SER A 527 -7.55 22.04 -12.82
C SER A 527 -7.65 21.36 -14.19
N ASP A 528 -6.79 21.73 -15.14
CA ASP A 528 -6.79 21.23 -16.51
C ASP A 528 -5.98 19.93 -16.69
N GLN A 529 -5.03 19.61 -15.79
CA GLN A 529 -4.18 18.40 -15.83
C GLN A 529 -4.62 17.31 -14.84
N ILE A 530 -5.31 17.67 -13.75
CA ILE A 530 -5.81 16.71 -12.73
C ILE A 530 -6.86 15.74 -13.30
N GLN A 531 -7.40 16.01 -14.49
CA GLN A 531 -8.39 15.14 -15.14
C GLN A 531 -7.79 13.85 -15.75
N GLY A 532 -6.46 13.73 -15.86
CA GLY A 532 -5.80 12.66 -16.62
C GLY A 532 -5.14 11.54 -15.83
N SER A 533 -4.86 11.68 -14.53
CA SER A 533 -4.19 10.63 -13.75
C SER A 533 -4.51 10.73 -12.27
N SER A 534 -5.36 9.81 -11.76
CA SER A 534 -5.51 9.39 -10.35
C SER A 534 -5.46 10.42 -9.19
N GLY A 535 -5.61 11.73 -9.46
CA GLY A 535 -5.47 12.84 -8.51
C GLY A 535 -6.78 13.50 -8.09
N PHE A 536 -7.89 12.75 -8.11
CA PHE A 536 -9.25 13.26 -7.91
C PHE A 536 -9.71 13.77 -6.52
N PRO A 537 -8.95 13.81 -5.40
CA PRO A 537 -9.56 14.24 -4.12
C PRO A 537 -9.21 15.65 -3.65
N ALA A 538 -8.41 16.44 -4.38
CA ALA A 538 -7.91 17.72 -3.86
C ALA A 538 -8.99 18.83 -3.72
N ALA A 539 -10.10 18.75 -4.45
CA ALA A 539 -11.15 19.78 -4.43
C ALA A 539 -12.24 19.52 -3.36
N SER A 540 -12.56 18.27 -3.09
CA SER A 540 -13.64 17.85 -2.20
C SER A 540 -13.22 17.67 -0.74
N LEU A 541 -11.96 17.34 -0.49
CA LEU A 541 -11.41 17.36 0.87
C LEU A 541 -10.93 18.76 1.26
N ARG A 542 -10.75 19.69 0.32
CA ARG A 542 -10.64 21.12 0.68
C ARG A 542 -11.86 21.58 1.46
N SER A 543 -13.08 21.27 1.02
CA SER A 543 -14.29 21.71 1.72
C SER A 543 -14.50 21.04 3.09
N ALA A 544 -13.95 19.85 3.31
CA ALA A 544 -14.05 19.15 4.60
C ALA A 544 -13.05 19.64 5.66
N TRP A 545 -11.92 20.23 5.25
CA TRP A 545 -10.79 20.52 6.14
C TRP A 545 -10.30 21.96 6.09
N ALA A 546 -10.61 22.72 5.04
CA ALA A 546 -10.20 24.11 4.88
C ALA A 546 -11.46 24.96 4.62
N PRO A 547 -11.89 25.82 5.56
CA PRO A 547 -12.90 26.81 5.22
C PRO A 547 -12.35 27.68 4.08
N GLU A 548 -13.16 27.87 3.04
CA GLU A 548 -12.89 28.92 2.04
C GLU A 548 -12.81 30.26 2.78
N LYS A 549 -11.67 30.93 2.69
CA LYS A 549 -11.52 32.32 3.12
C LYS A 549 -11.87 33.26 1.98
#